data_AF-A0A957SJY2-F1
#
_entry.id   AF-A0A957SJY2-F1
#
_cell.length_a   1.000
_cell.length_b   1.000
_cell.length_c   1.000
_cell.angle_alpha   90.00
_cell.angle_beta   90.00
_cell.angle_gamma   90.00
#
_symmetry.space_group_name_H-M   'P 1'
#
loop_
_entity.id
_entity.type
_entity.pdbx_description
1 polymer ?
#
loop_
_entity_poly.entity_id
_entity_poly.type
_entity_poly.pdbx_seq_one_letter_code
_entity_poly.pdbx_strand_id
1 'polypeptide(L)'
;MAILLGACGSAAPTLSDADRISTRVAEDRAVAGTLTAEAIPAVTDTPVPTTYTAAPTSTAAPTNSPAAATPTYTVAPLPTAAPPTPTQIVIGVLPIDGGGGEARSIYPANNNQNVVLPGFSQAEVQRPMIFRDRINMSVALVQEPQSVTFEIYDNDAESGNPVYAITDGSAPFCLFDVNANQCPVLTYAQNGYRWPNGSPIYNGANYTVQITIQETGDNQSNWNFNFAIQGAQDRPVTGGTDFGGRWLTNFATVDLQQSGAQVSGTYVWYGGQQAISIQGVVSGSTLSGFFAGDASKTFTFTLDQSGQSFDGNWGGQYQWCGVRSGPLPDGCGFSGFWESMGDYAPDYPPTMQVTQIGNQIQGTFQNGIFEAPGTFQGTIGPAGHYTAVGTWNIDRFSGQFRWTLVDYNSQQMQGYSVNADGSQHQWCSWRSGLSQPTPCFGE
;
A
#
# COMPACT_ATOMS: atom_id res chain seq x y z
N MET A 1 36.85 29.79 -69.57
CA MET A 1 35.48 29.37 -69.25
C MET A 1 35.59 28.17 -68.32
N ALA A 2 35.56 28.42 -67.01
CA ALA A 2 35.74 27.40 -65.97
C ALA A 2 34.42 27.25 -65.21
N ILE A 3 33.91 26.03 -65.12
CA ILE A 3 32.64 25.68 -64.48
C ILE A 3 32.96 25.12 -63.08
N LEU A 4 32.48 25.81 -62.05
CA LEU A 4 32.46 25.34 -60.66
C LEU A 4 31.19 24.51 -60.42
N LEU A 5 31.35 23.27 -59.95
CA LEU A 5 30.30 22.43 -59.40
C LEU A 5 30.28 22.58 -57.87
N GLY A 6 29.21 23.15 -57.33
CA GLY A 6 28.93 23.18 -55.89
C GLY A 6 28.08 21.97 -55.48
N ALA A 7 28.53 21.24 -54.47
CA ALA A 7 27.79 20.15 -53.84
C ALA A 7 27.00 20.69 -52.63
N CYS A 8 25.68 20.56 -52.65
CA CYS A 8 24.82 20.73 -51.47
C CYS A 8 24.69 19.36 -50.77
N GLY A 9 25.26 19.24 -49.57
CA GLY A 9 24.97 18.14 -48.65
C GLY A 9 23.87 18.57 -47.68
N SER A 10 22.66 18.03 -47.84
CA SER A 10 21.58 18.15 -46.86
C SER A 10 21.71 17.06 -45.81
N ALA A 11 21.88 17.46 -44.55
CA ALA A 11 21.88 16.55 -43.40
C ALA A 11 20.49 15.91 -43.22
N ALA A 12 20.46 14.61 -42.94
CA ALA A 12 19.23 13.90 -42.61
C ALA A 12 18.67 14.39 -41.26
N PRO A 13 17.34 14.52 -41.11
CA PRO A 13 16.74 14.94 -39.85
C PRO A 13 16.99 13.88 -38.77
N THR A 14 17.49 14.32 -37.63
CA THR A 14 17.57 13.53 -36.40
C THR A 14 16.14 13.24 -35.92
N LEU A 15 15.76 11.97 -35.86
CA LEU A 15 14.49 11.52 -35.29
C LEU A 15 14.43 11.90 -33.80
N SER A 16 13.25 12.31 -33.34
CA SER A 16 13.01 12.65 -31.94
C SER A 16 13.06 11.39 -31.06
N ASP A 17 13.41 11.52 -29.78
CA ASP A 17 13.47 10.36 -28.87
C ASP A 17 12.08 9.71 -28.65
N ALA A 18 10.99 10.45 -28.87
CA ALA A 18 9.63 9.91 -28.90
C ALA A 18 9.41 8.91 -30.05
N ASP A 19 10.02 9.14 -31.21
CA ASP A 19 9.95 8.23 -32.36
C ASP A 19 10.78 6.94 -32.12
N ARG A 20 11.87 7.02 -31.34
CA ARG A 20 12.68 5.84 -30.97
C ARG A 20 11.93 4.90 -30.01
N ILE A 21 11.10 5.44 -29.12
CA ILE A 21 10.29 4.64 -28.17
C ILE A 21 9.13 3.96 -28.91
N SER A 22 8.42 4.68 -29.80
CA SER A 22 7.34 4.08 -30.60
C SER A 22 7.82 2.94 -31.52
N THR A 23 9.04 3.06 -32.08
CA THR A 23 9.58 2.04 -32.99
C THR A 23 9.93 0.74 -32.25
N ARG A 24 10.41 0.80 -30.99
CA ARG A 24 10.72 -0.39 -30.18
C ARG A 24 9.48 -1.16 -29.74
N VAL A 25 8.37 -0.47 -29.46
CA VAL A 25 7.08 -1.11 -29.11
C VAL A 25 6.49 -1.89 -30.30
N ALA A 26 6.81 -1.49 -31.54
CA ALA A 26 6.36 -2.20 -32.74
C ALA A 26 7.18 -3.47 -33.02
N GLU A 27 8.48 -3.48 -32.72
CA GLU A 27 9.36 -4.64 -32.91
C GLU A 27 9.03 -5.80 -31.95
N ASP A 28 8.71 -5.49 -30.68
CA ASP A 28 8.32 -6.50 -29.68
C ASP A 28 7.00 -7.23 -30.04
N ARG A 29 6.13 -6.63 -30.89
CA ARG A 29 4.87 -7.25 -31.34
C ARG A 29 5.07 -8.30 -32.46
N ALA A 30 6.18 -8.28 -33.18
CA ALA A 30 6.41 -9.18 -34.31
C ALA A 30 7.01 -10.54 -33.91
N VAL A 31 7.67 -10.63 -32.76
CA VAL A 31 8.41 -11.83 -32.34
C VAL A 31 7.52 -12.87 -31.63
N ALA A 32 6.38 -12.46 -31.06
CA ALA A 32 5.46 -13.34 -30.33
C ALA A 32 4.68 -14.35 -31.21
N GLY A 33 4.84 -14.32 -32.54
CA GLY A 33 4.09 -15.15 -33.48
C GLY A 33 4.68 -16.55 -33.77
N THR A 34 5.85 -16.87 -33.24
CA THR A 34 6.52 -18.13 -33.58
C THR A 34 7.31 -18.64 -32.38
N LEU A 35 6.83 -19.72 -31.75
CA LEU A 35 7.59 -20.95 -31.47
C LEU A 35 6.77 -21.87 -30.56
N THR A 36 6.47 -23.06 -31.09
CA THR A 36 5.74 -24.14 -30.45
C THR A 36 6.72 -25.14 -29.84
N ALA A 37 6.51 -25.44 -28.55
CA ALA A 37 6.87 -26.63 -27.76
C ALA A 37 8.03 -27.56 -28.21
N GLU A 38 9.07 -27.65 -27.36
CA GLU A 38 9.89 -28.85 -27.19
C GLU A 38 9.92 -29.25 -25.70
N ALA A 39 9.71 -30.55 -25.43
CA ALA A 39 9.59 -31.12 -24.09
C ALA A 39 10.96 -31.58 -23.54
N ILE A 40 11.23 -31.28 -22.27
CA ILE A 40 12.46 -31.70 -21.55
C ILE A 40 12.14 -32.94 -20.67
N PRO A 41 13.02 -33.96 -20.61
CA PRO A 41 12.78 -35.20 -19.87
C PRO A 41 12.98 -35.08 -18.35
N ALA A 42 12.23 -35.90 -17.62
CA ALA A 42 12.21 -35.97 -16.15
C ALA A 42 13.50 -36.53 -15.54
N VAL A 43 13.95 -35.93 -14.44
CA VAL A 43 15.05 -36.42 -13.59
C VAL A 43 14.46 -37.02 -12.31
N THR A 44 14.81 -38.26 -12.03
CA THR A 44 14.50 -38.98 -10.78
C THR A 44 15.57 -38.73 -9.73
N ASP A 45 15.18 -38.13 -8.59
CA ASP A 45 16.06 -37.95 -7.43
C ASP A 45 15.87 -39.05 -6.37
N THR A 46 16.99 -39.50 -5.81
CA THR A 46 17.07 -40.52 -4.75
C THR A 46 17.33 -39.84 -3.40
N PRO A 47 16.58 -40.15 -2.32
CA PRO A 47 16.76 -39.48 -1.03
C PRO A 47 17.92 -40.06 -0.19
N VAL A 48 18.68 -39.17 0.44
CA VAL A 48 19.71 -39.47 1.45
C VAL A 48 19.13 -39.27 2.86
N PRO A 49 19.32 -40.21 3.82
CA PRO A 49 18.84 -40.03 5.18
C PRO A 49 19.89 -39.36 6.08
N THR A 50 19.48 -38.36 6.84
CA THR A 50 20.29 -37.76 7.93
C THR A 50 19.63 -38.01 9.28
N THR A 51 20.34 -38.73 10.15
CA THR A 51 20.03 -38.92 11.57
C THR A 51 20.55 -37.74 12.40
N TYR A 52 19.71 -37.16 13.26
CA TYR A 52 20.11 -36.17 14.26
C TYR A 52 20.28 -36.79 15.65
N THR A 53 21.40 -36.49 16.29
CA THR A 53 21.77 -36.87 17.65
C THR A 53 21.57 -35.68 18.58
N ALA A 54 20.90 -35.89 19.73
CA ALA A 54 20.68 -34.87 20.76
C ALA A 54 21.81 -34.82 21.79
N ALA A 55 22.09 -33.63 22.34
CA ALA A 55 22.99 -33.41 23.49
C ALA A 55 22.61 -32.09 24.23
N PRO A 56 23.13 -31.79 25.43
CA PRO A 56 22.39 -31.92 26.68
C PRO A 56 22.18 -30.61 27.47
N THR A 57 21.34 -30.70 28.49
CA THR A 57 20.96 -29.68 29.47
C THR A 57 22.09 -29.33 30.45
N SER A 58 22.23 -28.05 30.84
CA SER A 58 22.92 -27.67 32.08
C SER A 58 22.27 -26.48 32.79
N THR A 59 22.05 -26.66 34.09
CA THR A 59 21.55 -25.74 35.11
C THR A 59 22.66 -24.87 35.69
N ALA A 60 22.40 -23.59 35.98
CA ALA A 60 23.04 -22.85 37.08
C ALA A 60 22.18 -21.67 37.55
N ALA A 61 22.08 -21.51 38.87
CA ALA A 61 21.42 -20.41 39.59
C ALA A 61 22.41 -19.28 39.93
N PRO A 62 21.92 -18.07 40.25
CA PRO A 62 22.59 -17.29 41.27
C PRO A 62 21.67 -16.66 42.35
N THR A 63 22.37 -16.34 43.43
CA THR A 63 22.06 -15.90 44.78
C THR A 63 21.36 -14.55 44.96
N ASN A 64 20.52 -14.48 45.99
CA ASN A 64 19.91 -13.27 46.56
C ASN A 64 20.91 -12.43 47.36
N SER A 65 20.78 -11.10 47.30
CA SER A 65 21.33 -10.15 48.28
C SER A 65 20.29 -9.05 48.58
N PRO A 66 20.09 -8.60 49.84
CA PRO A 66 18.97 -7.73 50.20
C PRO A 66 19.30 -6.24 50.04
N ALA A 67 18.41 -5.48 49.39
CA ALA A 67 18.46 -4.02 49.31
C ALA A 67 17.70 -3.37 50.48
N ALA A 68 18.25 -2.25 50.96
CA ALA A 68 17.84 -1.50 52.14
C ALA A 68 16.48 -0.79 51.98
N ALA A 69 15.77 -0.64 53.11
CA ALA A 69 14.46 -0.01 53.20
C ALA A 69 14.52 1.53 53.05
N THR A 70 13.66 2.05 52.19
CA THR A 70 13.40 3.49 52.00
C THR A 70 12.23 3.93 52.90
N PRO A 71 12.26 5.12 53.54
CA PRO A 71 11.16 5.58 54.39
C PRO A 71 9.94 6.05 53.57
N THR A 72 8.76 5.56 53.94
CA THR A 72 7.46 5.96 53.39
C THR A 72 6.96 7.22 54.09
N TYR A 73 6.68 8.29 53.33
CA TYR A 73 5.93 9.45 53.80
C TYR A 73 4.46 9.31 53.42
N THR A 74 3.58 9.35 54.42
CA THR A 74 2.12 9.31 54.25
C THR A 74 1.62 10.71 53.88
N VAL A 75 1.19 10.90 52.64
CA VAL A 75 0.51 12.14 52.18
C VAL A 75 -1.00 11.97 52.38
N ALA A 76 -1.64 12.97 52.97
CA ALA A 76 -3.09 13.00 53.18
C ALA A 76 -3.86 13.02 51.83
N PRO A 77 -5.02 12.34 51.73
CA PRO A 77 -5.77 12.26 50.48
C PRO A 77 -6.35 13.62 50.07
N LEU A 78 -6.11 14.00 48.81
CA LEU A 78 -6.69 15.16 48.15
C LEU A 78 -8.21 14.94 47.93
N PRO A 79 -9.07 15.94 48.11
CA PRO A 79 -10.51 15.79 47.93
C PRO A 79 -10.86 15.34 46.50
N THR A 80 -11.63 14.26 46.39
CA THR A 80 -12.10 13.66 45.15
C THR A 80 -13.00 14.65 44.39
N ALA A 81 -12.54 15.12 43.24
CA ALA A 81 -13.36 15.88 42.31
C ALA A 81 -14.51 15.00 41.78
N ALA A 82 -15.70 15.60 41.64
CA ALA A 82 -16.86 14.94 41.07
C ALA A 82 -16.53 14.40 39.64
N PRO A 83 -17.07 13.24 39.25
CA PRO A 83 -16.87 12.71 37.91
C PRO A 83 -17.31 13.74 36.86
N PRO A 84 -16.51 14.02 35.82
CA PRO A 84 -16.94 14.90 34.75
C PRO A 84 -18.18 14.31 34.08
N THR A 85 -19.21 15.14 33.89
CA THR A 85 -20.37 14.81 33.05
C THR A 85 -19.86 14.41 31.66
N PRO A 86 -20.22 13.22 31.13
CA PRO A 86 -19.73 12.78 29.83
C PRO A 86 -20.12 13.78 28.77
N THR A 87 -19.12 14.37 28.12
CA THR A 87 -19.31 15.29 26.99
C THR A 87 -19.73 14.45 25.78
N GLN A 88 -20.86 14.78 25.15
CA GLN A 88 -21.24 14.16 23.88
C GLN A 88 -20.13 14.37 22.86
N ILE A 89 -19.54 13.27 22.39
CA ILE A 89 -18.47 13.28 21.41
C ILE A 89 -19.09 13.63 20.05
N VAL A 90 -18.58 14.70 19.45
CA VAL A 90 -18.94 15.13 18.09
C VAL A 90 -18.52 14.05 17.10
N ILE A 91 -19.51 13.55 16.37
CA ILE A 91 -19.42 12.46 15.39
C ILE A 91 -18.65 12.92 14.16
N GLY A 92 -17.56 12.24 13.81
CA GLY A 92 -17.03 12.27 12.45
C GLY A 92 -18.02 11.57 11.51
N VAL A 93 -18.66 12.31 10.62
CA VAL A 93 -19.45 11.74 9.52
C VAL A 93 -18.49 11.48 8.37
N LEU A 94 -18.37 10.22 7.94
CA LEU A 94 -17.68 9.91 6.70
C LEU A 94 -18.61 10.25 5.53
N PRO A 95 -18.23 11.16 4.62
CA PRO A 95 -19.00 11.37 3.40
C PRO A 95 -18.72 10.17 2.48
N ILE A 96 -19.62 9.18 2.50
CA ILE A 96 -19.56 7.97 1.66
C ILE A 96 -20.84 7.93 0.85
N ASP A 97 -20.72 8.03 -0.47
CA ASP A 97 -21.85 7.88 -1.39
C ASP A 97 -21.99 6.40 -1.76
N GLY A 98 -23.24 5.92 -1.77
CA GLY A 98 -23.62 4.54 -2.05
C GLY A 98 -23.53 4.11 -3.51
N GLY A 99 -22.48 4.48 -4.23
CA GLY A 99 -22.36 4.14 -5.63
C GLY A 99 -20.92 4.17 -6.13
N GLY A 100 -20.30 2.99 -6.19
CA GLY A 100 -19.22 2.68 -7.14
C GLY A 100 -18.09 3.70 -7.22
N GLY A 101 -17.29 3.79 -6.16
CA GLY A 101 -15.87 4.16 -6.27
C GLY A 101 -15.55 5.49 -6.95
N GLU A 102 -15.98 6.62 -6.38
CA GLU A 102 -15.25 7.89 -6.45
C GLU A 102 -15.81 8.85 -5.38
N ALA A 103 -14.99 9.25 -4.42
CA ALA A 103 -15.40 10.07 -3.28
C ALA A 103 -15.64 11.54 -3.69
N ARG A 104 -16.85 11.87 -4.15
CA ARG A 104 -17.32 13.25 -4.29
C ARG A 104 -18.62 13.46 -3.52
N SER A 105 -18.53 13.81 -2.23
CA SER A 105 -19.68 14.39 -1.51
C SER A 105 -19.54 15.91 -1.45
N ILE A 106 -20.43 16.58 -2.16
CA ILE A 106 -20.77 17.99 -1.96
C ILE A 106 -22.02 17.95 -1.08
N TYR A 107 -21.96 18.54 0.12
CA TYR A 107 -23.10 18.72 1.03
C TYR A 107 -24.37 19.23 0.31
N PRO A 108 -25.61 18.96 0.80
CA PRO A 108 -25.98 18.24 2.02
C PRO A 108 -26.76 16.93 1.79
N ALA A 109 -26.54 15.96 2.67
CA ALA A 109 -27.37 14.78 2.96
C ALA A 109 -27.47 13.72 1.84
N ASN A 110 -26.77 12.60 2.06
CA ASN A 110 -26.96 11.34 1.35
C ASN A 110 -28.33 10.74 1.72
N ASN A 111 -29.43 11.33 1.22
CA ASN A 111 -30.81 10.93 1.50
C ASN A 111 -31.10 10.62 2.99
N ASN A 112 -30.45 11.34 3.90
CA ASN A 112 -30.54 11.14 5.35
C ASN A 112 -30.00 9.80 5.89
N GLN A 113 -29.03 9.22 5.21
CA GLN A 113 -28.34 8.01 5.61
C GLN A 113 -26.85 8.36 5.81
N ASN A 114 -26.30 8.13 7.00
CA ASN A 114 -24.89 8.42 7.30
C ASN A 114 -24.18 7.23 7.96
N VAL A 115 -22.93 6.95 7.54
CA VAL A 115 -22.00 6.15 8.33
C VAL A 115 -21.41 7.04 9.40
N VAL A 116 -21.54 6.58 10.64
CA VAL A 116 -21.04 7.25 11.84
C VAL A 116 -19.92 6.40 12.42
N LEU A 117 -18.87 7.06 12.92
CA LEU A 117 -17.74 6.44 13.59
C LEU A 117 -17.71 6.86 15.07
N PRO A 118 -18.53 6.23 15.95
CA PRO A 118 -18.57 6.64 17.35
C PRO A 118 -17.22 6.41 18.05
N GLY A 119 -16.75 7.41 18.80
CA GLY A 119 -15.48 7.32 19.53
C GLY A 119 -14.24 7.67 18.69
N PHE A 120 -14.41 8.25 17.50
CA PHE A 120 -13.33 8.85 16.70
C PHE A 120 -13.50 10.36 16.64
N SER A 121 -12.41 11.09 16.85
CA SER A 121 -12.35 12.53 16.59
C SER A 121 -12.27 12.81 15.09
N GLN A 122 -12.68 14.01 14.65
CA GLN A 122 -12.59 14.39 13.24
C GLN A 122 -11.15 14.31 12.70
N ALA A 123 -10.14 14.56 13.53
CA ALA A 123 -8.73 14.45 13.15
C ALA A 123 -8.26 13.00 12.92
N GLU A 124 -8.93 12.01 13.51
CA GLU A 124 -8.65 10.59 13.30
C GLU A 124 -9.30 10.05 12.01
N VAL A 125 -10.32 10.74 11.48
CA VAL A 125 -11.01 10.35 10.26
C VAL A 125 -10.18 10.75 9.04
N GLN A 126 -9.48 9.77 8.46
CA GLN A 126 -8.60 9.92 7.30
C GLN A 126 -9.24 9.34 6.03
N ARG A 127 -8.66 9.65 4.86
CA ARG A 127 -9.03 9.04 3.57
C ARG A 127 -7.77 8.42 2.94
N PRO A 128 -7.65 7.08 2.84
CA PRO A 128 -8.58 6.07 3.36
C PRO A 128 -8.68 6.09 4.89
N MET A 129 -9.77 5.55 5.44
CA MET A 129 -9.93 5.44 6.89
C MET A 129 -8.89 4.45 7.44
N ILE A 130 -8.15 4.83 8.49
CA ILE A 130 -7.19 3.95 9.17
C ILE A 130 -7.67 3.76 10.61
N PHE A 131 -8.15 2.56 10.91
CA PHE A 131 -8.54 2.18 12.27
C PHE A 131 -7.29 1.74 13.05
N ARG A 132 -6.92 2.53 14.06
CA ARG A 132 -5.76 2.29 14.93
C ARG A 132 -6.21 1.71 16.25
N ASP A 133 -5.77 0.50 16.56
CA ASP A 133 -6.00 -0.27 17.80
C ASP A 133 -7.46 -0.65 18.09
N ARG A 134 -8.43 0.03 17.46
CA ARG A 134 -9.85 -0.14 17.65
C ARG A 134 -10.64 0.19 16.39
N ILE A 135 -11.81 -0.42 16.27
CA ILE A 135 -12.79 -0.12 15.24
C ILE A 135 -14.17 0.04 15.88
N ASN A 136 -14.93 1.02 15.38
CA ASN A 136 -16.34 1.21 15.70
C ASN A 136 -17.03 1.84 14.50
N MET A 137 -18.22 1.36 14.19
CA MET A 137 -19.02 1.84 13.08
C MET A 137 -20.50 1.63 13.39
N SER A 138 -21.30 2.64 13.05
CA SER A 138 -22.74 2.59 13.14
C SER A 138 -23.38 3.28 11.95
N VAL A 139 -24.63 2.93 11.65
CA VAL A 139 -25.39 3.62 10.60
C VAL A 139 -26.49 4.44 11.26
N ALA A 140 -26.52 5.74 10.95
CA ALA A 140 -27.58 6.64 11.36
C ALA A 140 -28.55 6.84 10.19
N LEU A 141 -29.81 6.47 10.39
CA LEU A 141 -30.87 6.53 9.39
C LEU A 141 -32.03 7.36 9.93
N VAL A 142 -32.65 8.17 9.07
CA VAL A 142 -33.85 8.95 9.45
C VAL A 142 -35.13 8.12 9.39
N GLN A 143 -35.17 7.08 8.57
CA GLN A 143 -36.25 6.09 8.53
C GLN A 143 -35.72 4.76 9.05
N GLU A 144 -36.54 4.03 9.81
CA GLU A 144 -36.16 2.72 10.31
C GLU A 144 -36.20 1.69 9.16
N PRO A 145 -35.06 1.16 8.71
CA PRO A 145 -35.02 0.08 7.73
C PRO A 145 -35.56 -1.21 8.35
N GLN A 146 -35.79 -2.23 7.51
CA GLN A 146 -36.05 -3.59 8.00
C GLN A 146 -34.80 -4.20 8.64
N SER A 147 -33.63 -3.98 8.02
CA SER A 147 -32.35 -4.43 8.55
C SER A 147 -31.17 -3.70 7.92
N VAL A 148 -30.02 -3.77 8.59
CA VAL A 148 -28.72 -3.32 8.09
C VAL A 148 -27.75 -4.47 8.21
N THR A 149 -27.13 -4.88 7.11
CA THR A 149 -26.08 -5.90 7.09
C THR A 149 -24.72 -5.24 6.87
N PHE A 150 -23.76 -5.57 7.72
CA PHE A 150 -22.36 -5.20 7.55
C PHE A 150 -21.58 -6.45 7.16
N GLU A 151 -20.76 -6.33 6.13
CA GLU A 151 -19.83 -7.37 5.69
C GLU A 151 -18.44 -6.76 5.57
N ILE A 152 -17.46 -7.35 6.24
CA ILE A 152 -16.05 -6.94 6.16
C ILE A 152 -15.31 -7.98 5.35
N TYR A 153 -14.72 -7.53 4.25
CA TYR A 153 -13.85 -8.30 3.39
C TYR A 153 -12.41 -7.95 3.69
N ASP A 154 -11.59 -8.98 3.75
CA ASP A 154 -10.15 -8.88 3.77
C ASP A 154 -9.66 -9.15 2.35
N ASN A 155 -9.33 -8.10 1.60
CA ASN A 155 -9.00 -8.25 0.18
C ASN A 155 -7.63 -8.89 -0.04
N ASP A 156 -6.84 -9.11 1.02
CA ASP A 156 -5.62 -9.89 0.96
C ASP A 156 -5.88 -11.40 1.22
N ALA A 157 -7.11 -11.79 1.59
CA ALA A 157 -7.49 -13.19 1.75
C ALA A 157 -7.93 -13.81 0.41
N GLU A 158 -7.47 -15.03 0.12
CA GLU A 158 -7.77 -15.73 -1.15
C GLU A 158 -9.25 -16.12 -1.33
N SER A 159 -10.03 -16.17 -0.25
CA SER A 159 -11.34 -16.81 -0.25
C SER A 159 -12.45 -16.00 -0.92
N GLY A 160 -12.27 -14.68 -1.07
CA GLY A 160 -13.32 -13.75 -1.54
C GLY A 160 -14.55 -13.63 -0.62
N ASN A 161 -14.55 -14.32 0.53
CA ASN A 161 -15.64 -14.31 1.51
C ASN A 161 -15.41 -13.21 2.56
N PRO A 162 -16.47 -12.68 3.18
CA PRO A 162 -16.30 -11.74 4.28
C PRO A 162 -15.64 -12.44 5.46
N VAL A 163 -14.63 -11.80 6.06
CA VAL A 163 -13.98 -12.26 7.30
C VAL A 163 -14.89 -12.06 8.51
N TYR A 164 -15.86 -11.15 8.40
CA TYR A 164 -16.88 -10.91 9.41
C TYR A 164 -18.15 -10.36 8.76
N ALA A 165 -19.32 -10.83 9.21
CA ALA A 165 -20.61 -10.34 8.76
C ALA A 165 -21.62 -10.34 9.90
N ILE A 166 -22.51 -9.36 9.92
CA ILE A 166 -23.59 -9.23 10.90
C ILE A 166 -24.79 -8.54 10.26
N THR A 167 -26.00 -8.97 10.62
CA THR A 167 -27.25 -8.30 10.23
C THR A 167 -27.96 -7.83 11.49
N ASP A 168 -28.20 -6.52 11.56
CA ASP A 168 -28.87 -5.85 12.66
C ASP A 168 -30.27 -5.40 12.24
N GLY A 169 -31.27 -5.72 13.05
CA GLY A 169 -32.69 -5.43 12.79
C GLY A 169 -33.25 -4.28 13.63
N SER A 170 -32.44 -3.67 14.51
CA SER A 170 -32.91 -2.64 15.43
C SER A 170 -31.92 -1.50 15.57
N ALA A 171 -32.44 -0.27 15.65
CA ALA A 171 -31.60 0.89 15.92
C ALA A 171 -31.12 0.90 17.40
N PRO A 172 -29.87 1.33 17.67
CA PRO A 172 -28.87 1.76 16.70
C PRO A 172 -28.27 0.58 15.92
N PHE A 173 -28.07 0.74 14.61
CA PHE A 173 -27.49 -0.32 13.76
C PHE A 173 -25.98 -0.36 13.93
N CYS A 174 -25.47 -1.42 14.56
CA CYS A 174 -24.09 -1.50 15.04
C CYS A 174 -23.29 -2.63 14.38
N LEU A 175 -22.00 -2.40 14.18
CA LEU A 175 -21.10 -3.39 13.57
C LEU A 175 -20.81 -4.62 14.46
N PHE A 176 -20.89 -4.52 15.79
CA PHE A 176 -20.42 -5.62 16.68
C PHE A 176 -21.44 -6.16 17.68
N ASP A 177 -22.62 -5.56 17.80
CA ASP A 177 -23.68 -6.06 18.69
C ASP A 177 -25.05 -5.50 18.29
N VAL A 178 -25.98 -6.39 17.91
CA VAL A 178 -27.34 -6.05 17.48
C VAL A 178 -28.29 -5.69 18.64
N ASN A 179 -27.88 -5.93 19.89
CA ASN A 179 -28.71 -5.68 21.07
C ASN A 179 -28.19 -4.55 21.94
N ALA A 180 -27.12 -3.87 21.53
CA ALA A 180 -26.50 -2.84 22.34
C ALA A 180 -27.25 -1.51 22.22
N ASN A 181 -27.57 -0.90 23.37
CA ASN A 181 -28.10 0.47 23.40
C ASN A 181 -27.08 1.52 22.93
N GLN A 182 -25.81 1.13 22.78
CA GLN A 182 -24.70 1.92 22.26
C GLN A 182 -23.76 1.00 21.49
N CYS A 183 -23.35 1.38 20.28
CA CYS A 183 -22.50 0.52 19.46
C CYS A 183 -21.14 0.26 20.13
N PRO A 184 -20.82 -1.01 20.41
CA PRO A 184 -19.58 -1.34 21.12
C PRO A 184 -18.36 -1.07 20.23
N VAL A 185 -17.29 -0.63 20.88
CA VAL A 185 -15.98 -0.47 20.26
C VAL A 185 -15.24 -1.79 20.35
N LEU A 186 -14.79 -2.33 19.22
CA LEU A 186 -13.91 -3.50 19.20
C LEU A 186 -12.46 -3.03 19.29
N THR A 187 -11.83 -3.24 20.44
CA THR A 187 -10.39 -3.02 20.64
C THR A 187 -9.63 -4.30 20.30
N TYR A 188 -8.68 -4.25 19.36
CA TYR A 188 -8.05 -5.45 18.81
C TYR A 188 -7.37 -6.30 19.88
N ALA A 189 -6.51 -5.69 20.69
CA ALA A 189 -5.75 -6.40 21.73
C ALA A 189 -6.65 -7.04 22.80
N GLN A 190 -7.74 -6.35 23.19
CA GLN A 190 -8.69 -6.86 24.19
C GLN A 190 -9.50 -8.05 23.66
N ASN A 191 -9.76 -8.09 22.35
CA ASN A 191 -10.47 -9.20 21.71
C ASN A 191 -9.53 -10.27 21.14
N GLY A 192 -8.28 -10.33 21.61
CA GLY A 192 -7.30 -11.32 21.16
C GLY A 192 -6.97 -11.26 19.66
N TYR A 193 -7.05 -10.06 19.08
CA TYR A 193 -6.84 -9.78 17.66
C TYR A 193 -7.77 -10.59 16.74
N ARG A 194 -9.02 -10.77 17.15
CA ARG A 194 -10.04 -11.50 16.39
C ARG A 194 -11.30 -10.65 16.19
N TRP A 195 -12.00 -10.90 15.10
CA TRP A 195 -13.38 -10.50 14.89
C TRP A 195 -14.29 -11.26 15.87
N PRO A 196 -15.52 -10.80 16.15
CA PRO A 196 -16.42 -11.48 17.09
C PRO A 196 -16.75 -12.94 16.71
N ASN A 197 -16.71 -13.28 15.41
CA ASN A 197 -16.89 -14.65 14.93
C ASN A 197 -15.63 -15.55 15.11
N GLY A 198 -14.55 -15.01 15.69
CA GLY A 198 -13.30 -15.72 15.93
C GLY A 198 -12.27 -15.62 14.78
N SER A 199 -12.65 -15.11 13.60
CA SER A 199 -11.72 -14.87 12.50
C SER A 199 -10.62 -13.91 12.94
N PRO A 200 -9.35 -14.13 12.57
CA PRO A 200 -8.26 -13.23 12.94
C PRO A 200 -8.39 -11.86 12.25
N ILE A 201 -7.97 -10.81 12.95
CA ILE A 201 -7.80 -9.45 12.43
C ILE A 201 -6.33 -9.24 12.14
N TYR A 202 -5.99 -8.73 10.96
CA TYR A 202 -4.60 -8.49 10.56
C TYR A 202 -4.33 -7.02 10.30
N ASN A 203 -3.07 -6.62 10.51
CA ASN A 203 -2.58 -5.35 9.96
C ASN A 203 -2.64 -5.41 8.43
N GLY A 204 -3.07 -4.32 7.79
CA GLY A 204 -3.17 -4.26 6.33
C GLY A 204 -4.02 -3.10 5.85
N ALA A 205 -3.78 -2.65 4.61
CA ALA A 205 -4.44 -1.49 4.02
C ALA A 205 -5.66 -1.82 3.14
N ASN A 206 -6.03 -3.11 3.06
CA ASN A 206 -6.95 -3.59 2.05
C ASN A 206 -8.17 -4.29 2.67
N TYR A 207 -8.81 -3.70 3.67
CA TYR A 207 -10.15 -4.13 4.07
C TYR A 207 -11.21 -3.36 3.29
N THR A 208 -12.30 -4.02 2.94
CA THR A 208 -13.51 -3.38 2.41
C THR A 208 -14.65 -3.67 3.36
N VAL A 209 -15.40 -2.64 3.74
CA VAL A 209 -16.71 -2.86 4.34
C VAL A 209 -17.78 -2.65 3.28
N GLN A 210 -18.72 -3.57 3.22
CA GLN A 210 -19.97 -3.45 2.48
C GLN A 210 -21.12 -3.35 3.49
N ILE A 211 -21.92 -2.30 3.35
CA ILE A 211 -23.09 -2.04 4.20
C ILE A 211 -24.32 -2.11 3.30
N THR A 212 -25.20 -3.03 3.61
CA THR A 212 -26.47 -3.26 2.92
C THR A 212 -27.61 -2.80 3.82
N ILE A 213 -28.39 -1.82 3.40
CA ILE A 213 -29.58 -1.35 4.12
C ILE A 213 -30.80 -1.88 3.39
N GLN A 214 -31.54 -2.79 4.03
CA GLN A 214 -32.81 -3.30 3.53
C GLN A 214 -33.95 -2.37 3.96
N GLU A 215 -34.52 -1.64 3.02
CA GLU A 215 -35.66 -0.77 3.26
C GLU A 215 -36.97 -1.56 3.27
N THR A 216 -38.10 -0.89 3.56
CA THR A 216 -39.40 -1.57 3.50
C THR A 216 -39.74 -2.00 2.07
N GLY A 217 -40.01 -3.29 1.88
CA GLY A 217 -40.28 -3.88 0.55
C GLY A 217 -39.03 -4.48 -0.07
N ASP A 218 -38.91 -4.43 -1.39
CA ASP A 218 -37.77 -4.98 -2.15
C ASP A 218 -36.64 -3.95 -2.39
N ASN A 219 -36.70 -2.80 -1.73
CA ASN A 219 -35.72 -1.72 -1.91
C ASN A 219 -34.48 -1.95 -1.02
N GLN A 220 -33.30 -1.80 -1.61
CA GLN A 220 -32.02 -1.96 -0.93
C GLN A 220 -31.04 -0.85 -1.34
N SER A 221 -30.31 -0.32 -0.36
CA SER A 221 -29.20 0.61 -0.56
C SER A 221 -27.88 -0.06 -0.17
N ASN A 222 -26.84 0.10 -0.97
CA ASN A 222 -25.53 -0.53 -0.76
C ASN A 222 -24.41 0.51 -0.69
N TRP A 223 -23.61 0.45 0.36
CA TRP A 223 -22.42 1.28 0.52
C TRP A 223 -21.19 0.42 0.62
N ASN A 224 -20.11 0.88 0.02
CA ASN A 224 -18.82 0.22 0.11
C ASN A 224 -17.70 1.24 0.28
N PHE A 225 -16.77 0.95 1.18
CA PHE A 225 -15.54 1.73 1.27
C PHE A 225 -14.39 0.90 1.81
N ASN A 226 -13.19 1.34 1.45
CA ASN A 226 -11.96 0.70 1.89
C ASN A 226 -11.44 1.35 3.17
N PHE A 227 -10.84 0.53 4.02
CA PHE A 227 -10.15 0.98 5.21
C PHE A 227 -8.91 0.14 5.47
N ALA A 228 -7.99 0.71 6.25
CA ALA A 228 -6.81 0.04 6.76
C ALA A 228 -6.97 -0.26 8.25
N ILE A 229 -6.33 -1.34 8.70
CA ILE A 229 -6.17 -1.69 10.11
C ILE A 229 -4.69 -1.52 10.49
N GLN A 230 -4.45 -0.82 11.59
CA GLN A 230 -3.15 -0.69 12.23
C GLN A 230 -3.27 -1.01 13.73
N GLY A 231 -2.26 -1.67 14.30
CA GLY A 231 -2.26 -2.04 15.72
C GLY A 231 -2.94 -3.38 16.02
N ALA A 232 -3.22 -4.18 14.97
CA ALA A 232 -3.59 -5.58 15.09
C ALA A 232 -2.34 -6.49 15.06
N GLN A 233 -2.53 -7.80 14.93
CA GLN A 233 -1.43 -8.74 14.68
C GLN A 233 -1.05 -8.70 13.19
N ASP A 234 0.22 -8.95 12.88
CA ASP A 234 0.61 -9.18 11.49
C ASP A 234 0.00 -10.47 10.98
N ARG A 235 -0.32 -10.52 9.69
CA ARG A 235 -0.82 -11.76 9.07
C ARG A 235 0.23 -12.85 9.27
N PRO A 236 -0.11 -14.00 9.89
CA PRO A 236 0.71 -15.20 9.83
C PRO A 236 0.78 -15.56 8.38
N VAL A 237 1.90 -15.23 7.77
CA VAL A 237 2.04 -15.48 6.37
C VAL A 237 2.26 -16.96 6.27
N THR A 238 1.27 -17.63 5.71
CA THR A 238 1.38 -19.03 5.28
C THR A 238 2.21 -19.06 3.99
N GLY A 239 3.33 -18.34 4.00
CA GLY A 239 4.34 -18.32 2.95
C GLY A 239 5.51 -19.11 3.47
N GLY A 240 5.79 -20.25 2.84
CA GLY A 240 7.02 -20.97 3.08
C GLY A 240 8.24 -20.08 2.85
N THR A 241 9.43 -20.61 3.10
CA THR A 241 10.72 -20.05 2.63
C THR A 241 10.85 -20.08 1.09
N ASP A 242 9.74 -19.94 0.38
CA ASP A 242 9.57 -20.06 -1.06
C ASP A 242 9.00 -18.76 -1.64
N PHE A 243 9.09 -18.63 -2.96
CA PHE A 243 8.65 -17.46 -3.72
C PHE A 243 7.20 -17.58 -4.19
N GLY A 244 6.49 -18.68 -3.89
CA GLY A 244 5.13 -18.91 -4.36
C GLY A 244 4.13 -17.92 -3.78
N GLY A 245 3.09 -17.58 -4.54
CA GLY A 245 2.03 -16.66 -4.14
C GLY A 245 2.12 -15.29 -4.82
N ARG A 246 1.30 -14.37 -4.33
CA ARG A 246 1.19 -12.99 -4.82
C ARG A 246 2.16 -12.06 -4.10
N TRP A 247 2.73 -11.12 -4.85
CA TRP A 247 3.66 -10.10 -4.39
C TRP A 247 3.24 -8.72 -4.90
N LEU A 248 3.30 -7.75 -4.00
CA LEU A 248 3.22 -6.32 -4.31
C LEU A 248 4.65 -5.80 -4.47
N THR A 249 4.98 -5.20 -5.60
CA THR A 249 6.35 -4.73 -5.90
C THR A 249 6.38 -3.22 -6.09
N ASN A 250 7.56 -2.66 -6.30
CA ASN A 250 7.71 -1.23 -6.59
C ASN A 250 6.91 -0.74 -7.81
N PHE A 251 6.54 -1.61 -8.76
CA PHE A 251 5.87 -1.20 -10.01
C PHE A 251 4.79 -2.14 -10.55
N ALA A 252 4.65 -3.33 -9.99
CA ALA A 252 3.77 -4.37 -10.50
C ALA A 252 3.19 -5.24 -9.38
N THR A 253 2.13 -5.95 -9.71
CA THR A 253 1.75 -7.17 -9.01
C THR A 253 2.43 -8.35 -9.69
N VAL A 254 3.02 -9.25 -8.90
CA VAL A 254 3.63 -10.51 -9.39
C VAL A 254 2.88 -11.67 -8.75
N ASP A 255 2.45 -12.65 -9.55
CA ASP A 255 1.84 -13.89 -9.10
C ASP A 255 2.76 -15.05 -9.51
N LEU A 256 3.33 -15.75 -8.53
CA LEU A 256 4.31 -16.82 -8.72
C LEU A 256 3.76 -18.18 -8.25
N GLN A 257 4.12 -19.22 -8.98
CA GLN A 257 3.92 -20.61 -8.59
C GLN A 257 5.28 -21.28 -8.49
N GLN A 258 5.58 -21.85 -7.33
CA GLN A 258 6.83 -22.58 -7.11
C GLN A 258 6.56 -24.09 -6.96
N SER A 259 7.30 -24.90 -7.72
CA SER A 259 7.32 -26.36 -7.62
C SER A 259 8.76 -26.85 -7.45
N GLY A 260 9.11 -27.22 -6.22
CA GLY A 260 10.50 -27.50 -5.85
C GLY A 260 11.38 -26.26 -6.09
N ALA A 261 12.43 -26.42 -6.92
CA ALA A 261 13.30 -25.31 -7.31
C ALA A 261 12.74 -24.48 -8.48
N GLN A 262 11.75 -24.96 -9.22
CA GLN A 262 11.25 -24.27 -10.41
C GLN A 262 10.17 -23.25 -10.03
N VAL A 263 10.25 -22.05 -10.59
CA VAL A 263 9.25 -20.99 -10.42
C VAL A 263 8.76 -20.54 -11.79
N SER A 264 7.44 -20.42 -11.92
CA SER A 264 6.78 -19.84 -13.07
C SER A 264 5.68 -18.90 -12.61
N GLY A 265 5.38 -17.86 -13.37
CA GLY A 265 4.32 -16.94 -13.01
C GLY A 265 4.14 -15.83 -14.02
N THR A 266 3.47 -14.77 -13.57
CA THR A 266 3.29 -13.55 -14.36
C THR A 266 3.42 -12.30 -13.50
N TYR A 267 3.72 -11.17 -14.12
CA TYR A 267 3.54 -9.87 -13.49
C TYR A 267 2.71 -8.93 -14.36
N VAL A 268 1.99 -8.02 -13.71
CA VAL A 268 1.17 -6.98 -14.33
C VAL A 268 1.60 -5.64 -13.75
N TRP A 269 2.06 -4.74 -14.61
CA TRP A 269 2.39 -3.36 -14.26
C TRP A 269 1.19 -2.66 -13.61
N TYR A 270 1.43 -1.79 -12.64
CA TYR A 270 0.38 -0.90 -12.15
C TYR A 270 -0.14 -0.02 -13.29
N GLY A 271 -1.47 0.03 -13.46
CA GLY A 271 -2.13 0.68 -14.59
C GLY A 271 -2.13 -0.13 -15.89
N GLY A 272 -1.38 -1.23 -15.96
CA GLY A 272 -1.36 -2.16 -17.09
C GLY A 272 -2.47 -3.21 -17.02
N GLN A 273 -2.70 -3.87 -18.16
CA GLN A 273 -3.63 -5.01 -18.29
C GLN A 273 -2.92 -6.28 -18.78
N GLN A 274 -1.73 -6.14 -19.35
CA GLN A 274 -0.99 -7.25 -19.93
C GLN A 274 -0.19 -7.98 -18.85
N ALA A 275 -0.47 -9.27 -18.70
CA ALA A 275 0.37 -10.17 -17.93
C ALA A 275 1.62 -10.53 -18.73
N ILE A 276 2.80 -10.38 -18.11
CA ILE A 276 4.09 -10.73 -18.69
C ILE A 276 4.63 -11.94 -17.95
N SER A 277 5.05 -12.96 -18.69
CA SER A 277 5.56 -14.21 -18.10
C SER A 277 6.87 -13.99 -17.34
N ILE A 278 7.05 -14.73 -16.26
CA ILE A 278 8.29 -14.79 -15.49
C ILE A 278 8.60 -16.25 -15.15
N GLN A 279 9.86 -16.65 -15.31
CA GLN A 279 10.31 -18.03 -15.06
C GLN A 279 11.69 -17.99 -14.41
N GLY A 280 11.96 -18.88 -13.46
CA GLY A 280 13.25 -18.93 -12.79
C GLY A 280 13.47 -20.17 -11.96
N VAL A 281 14.64 -20.24 -11.35
CA VAL A 281 15.09 -21.34 -10.50
C VAL A 281 15.52 -20.77 -9.15
N VAL A 282 15.06 -21.41 -8.07
CA VAL A 282 15.42 -21.12 -6.69
C VAL A 282 16.67 -21.91 -6.31
N SER A 283 17.64 -21.20 -5.74
CA SER A 283 18.83 -21.75 -5.09
C SER A 283 19.02 -21.07 -3.75
N GLY A 284 18.71 -21.79 -2.66
CA GLY A 284 18.67 -21.20 -1.32
C GLY A 284 17.54 -20.17 -1.20
N SER A 285 17.85 -18.96 -0.76
CA SER A 285 16.91 -17.84 -0.68
C SER A 285 16.85 -16.99 -1.95
N THR A 286 17.56 -17.39 -3.02
CA THR A 286 17.66 -16.60 -4.25
C THR A 286 16.87 -17.25 -5.37
N LEU A 287 15.98 -16.50 -6.00
CA LEU A 287 15.33 -16.83 -7.26
C LEU A 287 16.02 -16.08 -8.39
N SER A 288 16.51 -16.79 -9.39
CA SER A 288 17.10 -16.18 -10.60
C SER A 288 16.40 -16.70 -11.84
N GLY A 289 16.22 -15.84 -12.84
CA GLY A 289 15.45 -16.24 -14.02
C GLY A 289 15.39 -15.19 -15.11
N PHE A 290 14.37 -15.31 -15.96
CA PHE A 290 14.08 -14.40 -17.05
C PHE A 290 12.58 -14.12 -17.16
N PHE A 291 12.23 -13.05 -17.88
CA PHE A 291 10.84 -12.64 -18.08
C PHE A 291 10.54 -12.35 -19.55
N ALA A 292 9.25 -12.21 -19.87
CA ALA A 292 8.73 -12.01 -21.23
C ALA A 292 9.14 -13.10 -22.23
N GLY A 293 9.49 -14.30 -21.75
CA GLY A 293 10.00 -15.38 -22.58
C GLY A 293 11.37 -15.10 -23.23
N ASP A 294 12.11 -14.11 -22.74
CA ASP A 294 13.37 -13.65 -23.31
C ASP A 294 14.52 -13.87 -22.32
N ALA A 295 15.41 -14.81 -22.62
CA ALA A 295 16.55 -15.16 -21.76
C ALA A 295 17.56 -14.02 -21.56
N SER A 296 17.52 -12.95 -22.37
CA SER A 296 18.34 -11.76 -22.17
C SER A 296 17.77 -10.82 -21.10
N LYS A 297 16.47 -10.92 -20.81
CA LYS A 297 15.75 -10.13 -19.81
C LYS A 297 15.78 -10.87 -18.47
N THR A 298 16.93 -10.78 -17.80
CA THR A 298 17.19 -11.53 -16.56
C THR A 298 16.70 -10.79 -15.32
N PHE A 299 16.46 -11.54 -14.24
CA PHE A 299 16.19 -11.00 -12.92
C PHE A 299 16.83 -11.86 -11.82
N THR A 300 17.00 -11.27 -10.64
CA THR A 300 17.45 -11.96 -9.43
C THR A 300 16.75 -11.36 -8.22
N PHE A 301 16.05 -12.19 -7.46
CA PHE A 301 15.39 -11.84 -6.21
C PHE A 301 16.01 -12.62 -5.06
N THR A 302 16.23 -11.97 -3.93
CA THR A 302 16.69 -12.58 -2.69
C THR A 302 15.63 -12.38 -1.64
N LEU A 303 15.06 -13.48 -1.20
CA LEU A 303 14.07 -13.53 -0.13
C LEU A 303 14.73 -13.17 1.19
N ASP A 304 14.04 -12.36 1.99
CA ASP A 304 14.46 -12.12 3.37
C ASP A 304 14.27 -13.39 4.24
N GLN A 305 14.80 -13.35 5.47
CA GLN A 305 14.70 -14.49 6.39
C GLN A 305 13.26 -14.82 6.80
N SER A 306 12.36 -13.84 6.74
CA SER A 306 10.96 -14.01 7.12
C SER A 306 10.10 -14.58 5.99
N GLY A 307 10.62 -14.62 4.75
CA GLY A 307 9.86 -14.99 3.57
C GLY A 307 8.84 -13.94 3.14
N GLN A 308 8.90 -12.72 3.69
CA GLN A 308 7.84 -11.70 3.55
C GLN A 308 8.17 -10.60 2.57
N SER A 309 9.45 -10.33 2.39
CA SER A 309 9.94 -9.43 1.37
C SER A 309 11.04 -10.09 0.57
N PHE A 310 11.25 -9.58 -0.63
CA PHE A 310 12.47 -9.81 -1.38
C PHE A 310 13.06 -8.48 -1.81
N ASP A 311 14.38 -8.47 -1.91
CA ASP A 311 15.13 -7.43 -2.60
C ASP A 311 15.83 -8.04 -3.82
N GLY A 312 16.02 -7.25 -4.86
CA GLY A 312 16.43 -7.79 -6.14
C GLY A 312 16.60 -6.78 -7.24
N ASN A 313 16.88 -7.31 -8.43
CA ASN A 313 17.06 -6.51 -9.62
C ASN A 313 16.64 -7.24 -10.89
N TRP A 314 16.44 -6.48 -11.97
CA TRP A 314 16.44 -6.98 -13.33
C TRP A 314 17.53 -6.33 -14.17
N GLY A 315 18.01 -7.09 -15.16
CA GLY A 315 19.13 -6.67 -16.00
C GLY A 315 20.43 -6.39 -15.23
N GLY A 316 20.55 -6.90 -13.99
CA GLY A 316 21.74 -6.71 -13.14
C GLY A 316 21.86 -5.35 -12.46
N GLN A 317 20.95 -4.41 -12.74
CA GLN A 317 21.10 -3.02 -12.29
C GLN A 317 19.82 -2.41 -11.74
N TYR A 318 18.66 -2.73 -12.32
CA TYR A 318 17.41 -2.03 -12.02
C TYR A 318 16.66 -2.66 -10.86
N GLN A 319 16.26 -1.87 -9.88
CA GLN A 319 15.65 -2.37 -8.65
C GLN A 319 14.34 -3.10 -8.90
N TRP A 320 14.21 -4.28 -8.28
CA TRP A 320 12.97 -5.02 -8.19
C TRP A 320 12.85 -5.64 -6.81
N CYS A 321 11.99 -5.04 -6.00
CA CYS A 321 11.76 -5.40 -4.62
C CYS A 321 10.26 -5.55 -4.40
N GLY A 322 9.87 -6.36 -3.43
CA GLY A 322 8.46 -6.64 -3.18
C GLY A 322 8.18 -7.25 -1.82
N VAL A 323 6.90 -7.19 -1.45
CA VAL A 323 6.35 -7.74 -0.22
C VAL A 323 5.11 -8.58 -0.52
N ARG A 324 4.81 -9.56 0.33
CA ARG A 324 3.57 -10.33 0.21
C ARG A 324 2.33 -9.48 0.52
N SER A 325 2.45 -8.62 1.53
CA SER A 325 1.39 -7.72 1.99
C SER A 325 1.98 -6.50 2.71
N GLY A 326 1.21 -5.42 2.81
CA GLY A 326 1.61 -4.22 3.57
C GLY A 326 2.57 -3.29 2.80
N PRO A 327 3.26 -2.39 3.52
CA PRO A 327 4.13 -1.39 2.91
C PRO A 327 5.43 -1.97 2.38
N LEU A 328 5.89 -1.45 1.24
CA LEU A 328 7.23 -1.74 0.73
C LEU A 328 8.30 -1.16 1.68
N PRO A 329 9.46 -1.82 1.83
CA PRO A 329 10.57 -1.32 2.62
C PRO A 329 11.08 0.05 2.15
N ASP A 330 11.71 0.79 3.07
CA ASP A 330 12.37 2.04 2.74
C ASP A 330 13.44 1.84 1.64
N GLY A 331 13.42 2.69 0.63
CA GLY A 331 14.31 2.59 -0.53
C GLY A 331 13.76 1.75 -1.68
N CYS A 332 12.63 1.04 -1.50
CA CYS A 332 11.97 0.27 -2.54
C CYS A 332 10.91 1.11 -3.27
N GLY A 333 11.12 1.39 -4.56
CA GLY A 333 10.18 2.23 -5.32
C GLY A 333 10.03 3.63 -4.71
N PHE A 334 8.79 4.06 -4.51
CA PHE A 334 8.52 5.33 -3.85
C PHE A 334 8.72 5.28 -2.32
N SER A 335 8.71 4.11 -1.68
CA SER A 335 8.75 4.00 -0.21
C SER A 335 10.01 4.60 0.43
N GLY A 336 9.84 5.21 1.60
CA GLY A 336 10.91 5.69 2.46
C GLY A 336 11.10 7.21 2.43
N PHE A 337 12.22 7.63 3.00
CA PHE A 337 12.60 9.03 3.10
C PHE A 337 13.19 9.57 1.79
N TRP A 338 12.91 10.83 1.53
CA TRP A 338 13.40 11.59 0.39
C TRP A 338 13.81 13.00 0.80
N GLU A 339 14.98 13.42 0.36
CA GLU A 339 15.31 14.84 0.22
C GLU A 339 14.56 15.37 -1.01
N SER A 340 14.09 16.61 -0.97
CA SER A 340 13.28 17.19 -2.04
C SER A 340 13.67 18.62 -2.31
N MET A 341 13.25 19.12 -3.47
CA MET A 341 13.19 20.53 -3.81
C MET A 341 11.83 20.82 -4.42
N GLY A 342 11.21 21.89 -3.92
CA GLY A 342 10.05 22.53 -4.52
C GLY A 342 10.35 24.01 -4.76
N ASP A 343 9.49 24.67 -5.53
CA ASP A 343 9.69 26.02 -6.08
C ASP A 343 9.82 27.17 -5.04
N TYR A 344 9.81 26.87 -3.73
CA TYR A 344 9.32 27.83 -2.74
C TYR A 344 10.21 28.16 -1.52
N ALA A 345 11.31 27.47 -1.22
CA ALA A 345 12.24 27.95 -0.18
C ALA A 345 13.66 27.35 -0.31
N PRO A 346 14.71 28.16 -0.53
CA PRO A 346 16.09 27.67 -0.59
C PRO A 346 16.69 27.33 0.79
N ASP A 347 16.14 27.87 1.88
CA ASP A 347 16.76 27.81 3.21
C ASP A 347 16.39 26.57 4.05
N TYR A 348 15.36 25.82 3.62
CA TYR A 348 14.93 24.57 4.26
C TYR A 348 14.69 23.53 3.17
N PRO A 349 15.64 22.60 2.92
CA PRO A 349 15.46 21.60 1.88
C PRO A 349 14.22 20.78 2.24
N PRO A 350 13.16 20.82 1.41
CA PRO A 350 11.95 20.10 1.73
C PRO A 350 12.25 18.60 1.84
N THR A 351 11.57 17.92 2.76
CA THR A 351 11.72 16.48 2.96
C THR A 351 10.39 15.80 2.77
N MET A 352 10.41 14.53 2.38
CA MET A 352 9.21 13.74 2.18
C MET A 352 9.41 12.33 2.75
N GLN A 353 8.39 11.84 3.44
CA GLN A 353 8.30 10.43 3.84
C GLN A 353 7.15 9.80 3.07
N VAL A 354 7.42 8.73 2.33
CA VAL A 354 6.42 8.03 1.51
C VAL A 354 6.23 6.61 2.03
N THR A 355 4.99 6.17 2.08
CA THR A 355 4.60 4.77 2.24
C THR A 355 3.95 4.30 0.94
N GLN A 356 4.51 3.30 0.28
CA GLN A 356 3.92 2.63 -0.87
C GLN A 356 3.32 1.28 -0.47
N ILE A 357 2.05 1.05 -0.82
CA ILE A 357 1.36 -0.23 -0.66
C ILE A 357 0.76 -0.60 -2.01
N GLY A 358 1.37 -1.56 -2.69
CA GLY A 358 0.99 -1.90 -4.06
C GLY A 358 1.09 -0.69 -4.98
N ASN A 359 -0.03 -0.37 -5.65
CA ASN A 359 -0.13 0.80 -6.52
C ASN A 359 -0.49 2.11 -5.79
N GLN A 360 -0.72 2.09 -4.48
CA GLN A 360 -1.07 3.28 -3.71
C GLN A 360 0.18 3.87 -3.05
N ILE A 361 0.27 5.20 -3.05
CA ILE A 361 1.26 5.93 -2.26
C ILE A 361 0.56 6.94 -1.36
N GLN A 362 1.11 7.14 -0.18
CA GLN A 362 0.70 8.21 0.72
C GLN A 362 1.89 8.66 1.56
N GLY A 363 1.80 9.83 2.18
CA GLY A 363 2.87 10.29 3.04
C GLY A 363 2.72 11.71 3.51
N THR A 364 3.84 12.23 4.03
CA THR A 364 3.97 13.61 4.49
C THR A 364 5.13 14.30 3.81
N PHE A 365 5.05 15.62 3.69
CA PHE A 365 6.15 16.45 3.22
C PHE A 365 6.28 17.71 4.07
N GLN A 366 7.50 18.20 4.22
CA GLN A 366 7.78 19.53 4.75
C GLN A 366 8.22 20.42 3.60
N ASN A 367 7.56 21.56 3.39
CA ASN A 367 7.88 22.47 2.28
C ASN A 367 8.82 23.63 2.68
N GLY A 368 9.23 23.70 3.96
CA GLY A 368 10.10 24.76 4.48
C GLY A 368 9.43 26.11 4.75
N ILE A 369 8.15 26.30 4.38
CA ILE A 369 7.39 27.54 4.62
C ILE A 369 6.42 27.37 5.77
N PHE A 370 5.65 26.28 5.76
CA PHE A 370 4.66 26.03 6.80
C PHE A 370 5.28 25.21 7.92
N GLU A 371 4.92 25.56 9.17
CA GLU A 371 5.35 24.82 10.36
C GLU A 371 4.73 23.41 10.39
N ALA A 372 3.49 23.27 9.92
CA ALA A 372 2.81 22.00 9.82
C ALA A 372 3.23 21.24 8.54
N PRO A 373 3.49 19.92 8.62
CA PRO A 373 3.76 19.11 7.44
C PRO A 373 2.50 19.01 6.57
N GLY A 374 2.69 18.99 5.26
CA GLY A 374 1.66 18.62 4.30
C GLY A 374 1.50 17.11 4.21
N THR A 375 0.38 16.67 3.64
CA THR A 375 0.06 15.28 3.36
C THR A 375 -0.19 15.09 1.86
N PHE A 376 0.04 13.89 1.36
CA PHE A 376 -0.32 13.52 0.00
C PHE A 376 -0.79 12.07 -0.09
N GLN A 377 -1.55 11.80 -1.14
CA GLN A 377 -2.02 10.47 -1.52
C GLN A 377 -2.10 10.36 -3.03
N GLY A 378 -1.79 9.21 -3.59
CA GLY A 378 -1.82 9.01 -5.04
C GLY A 378 -1.75 7.54 -5.46
N THR A 379 -1.76 7.33 -6.76
CA THR A 379 -1.73 6.02 -7.40
C THR A 379 -0.65 5.97 -8.47
N ILE A 380 0.12 4.87 -8.50
CA ILE A 380 1.16 4.58 -9.49
C ILE A 380 0.52 3.87 -10.68
N GLY A 381 0.91 4.25 -11.90
CA GLY A 381 0.52 3.56 -13.14
C GLY A 381 -0.40 4.33 -14.10
N PRO A 382 -1.38 5.13 -13.66
CA PRO A 382 -2.33 5.78 -14.58
C PRO A 382 -1.70 6.69 -15.65
N ALA A 383 -0.52 7.25 -15.37
CA ALA A 383 0.19 8.18 -16.25
C ALA A 383 1.52 7.62 -16.77
N GLY A 384 1.75 6.31 -16.65
CA GLY A 384 2.99 5.64 -17.03
C GLY A 384 3.52 4.70 -15.95
N HIS A 385 4.41 3.80 -16.37
CA HIS A 385 5.13 2.95 -15.44
C HIS A 385 6.01 3.84 -14.54
N TYR A 386 6.03 3.57 -13.24
CA TYR A 386 6.76 4.38 -12.25
C TYR A 386 6.34 5.85 -12.18
N THR A 387 5.16 6.20 -12.69
CA THR A 387 4.55 7.52 -12.52
C THR A 387 3.42 7.44 -11.51
N ALA A 388 3.54 8.21 -10.44
CA ALA A 388 2.50 8.45 -9.46
C ALA A 388 1.73 9.73 -9.78
N VAL A 389 0.41 9.68 -9.67
CA VAL A 389 -0.48 10.84 -9.74
C VAL A 389 -1.37 10.89 -8.51
N GLY A 390 -1.69 12.08 -8.02
CA GLY A 390 -2.48 12.17 -6.80
C GLY A 390 -2.80 13.59 -6.37
N THR A 391 -3.16 13.73 -5.10
CA THR A 391 -3.47 15.01 -4.46
C THR A 391 -2.61 15.25 -3.25
N TRP A 392 -2.32 16.51 -2.97
CA TRP A 392 -1.63 16.95 -1.76
C TRP A 392 -2.43 18.04 -1.04
N ASN A 393 -2.17 18.19 0.25
CA ASN A 393 -2.74 19.22 1.11
C ASN A 393 -1.69 19.72 2.11
N ILE A 394 -1.66 21.03 2.37
CA ILE A 394 -0.88 21.63 3.46
C ILE A 394 -1.59 22.89 3.93
N ASP A 395 -1.89 22.97 5.23
CA ASP A 395 -2.67 24.08 5.81
C ASP A 395 -4.00 24.30 5.04
N ARG A 396 -4.19 25.46 4.41
CA ARG A 396 -5.36 25.81 3.59
C ARG A 396 -5.18 25.56 2.09
N PHE A 397 -4.04 25.02 1.68
CA PHE A 397 -3.70 24.77 0.29
C PHE A 397 -3.86 23.31 -0.07
N SER A 398 -4.29 23.06 -1.30
CA SER A 398 -4.35 21.72 -1.87
C SER A 398 -4.14 21.79 -3.36
N GLY A 399 -3.77 20.64 -3.93
CA GLY A 399 -3.48 20.54 -5.34
C GLY A 399 -3.34 19.11 -5.80
N GLN A 400 -2.93 18.96 -7.06
CA GLN A 400 -2.58 17.68 -7.65
C GLN A 400 -1.07 17.54 -7.76
N PHE A 401 -0.58 16.33 -7.97
CA PHE A 401 0.82 16.10 -8.33
C PHE A 401 0.93 15.03 -9.41
N ARG A 402 2.04 15.08 -10.14
CA ARG A 402 2.54 14.00 -10.99
C ARG A 402 4.03 13.86 -10.73
N TRP A 403 4.45 12.68 -10.29
CA TRP A 403 5.84 12.37 -10.01
C TRP A 403 6.25 11.09 -10.73
N THR A 404 7.45 11.07 -11.30
CA THR A 404 8.01 9.95 -12.03
C THR A 404 9.40 9.65 -11.48
N LEU A 405 9.70 8.37 -11.23
CA LEU A 405 11.08 7.97 -10.92
C LEU A 405 11.96 8.22 -12.15
N VAL A 406 13.11 8.87 -11.94
CA VAL A 406 14.03 9.25 -13.03
C VAL A 406 14.61 8.00 -13.70
N ASP A 407 14.85 6.97 -12.90
CA ASP A 407 15.31 5.67 -13.37
C ASP A 407 14.61 4.53 -12.62
N TYR A 408 14.93 3.30 -13.02
CA TYR A 408 14.38 2.10 -12.40
C TYR A 408 15.10 1.68 -11.10
N ASN A 409 16.02 2.50 -10.58
CA ASN A 409 16.74 2.25 -9.33
C ASN A 409 16.07 2.91 -8.13
N SER A 410 15.02 3.71 -8.35
CA SER A 410 14.27 4.39 -7.30
C SER A 410 15.13 5.36 -6.46
N GLN A 411 16.15 5.93 -7.09
CA GLN A 411 17.13 6.81 -6.45
C GLN A 411 16.73 8.28 -6.52
N GLN A 412 16.03 8.67 -7.59
CA GLN A 412 15.61 10.04 -7.86
C GLN A 412 14.21 10.05 -8.46
N MET A 413 13.50 11.14 -8.23
CA MET A 413 12.14 11.38 -8.70
C MET A 413 12.03 12.82 -9.21
N GLN A 414 11.30 13.02 -10.29
CA GLN A 414 11.04 14.32 -10.90
C GLN A 414 9.56 14.48 -11.22
N GLY A 415 9.11 15.72 -11.39
CA GLY A 415 7.73 15.99 -11.76
C GLY A 415 7.27 17.38 -11.33
N TYR A 416 5.99 17.50 -11.04
CA TYR A 416 5.37 18.77 -10.68
C TYR A 416 4.18 18.59 -9.74
N SER A 417 3.91 19.65 -8.98
CA SER A 417 2.63 19.87 -8.30
C SER A 417 1.82 20.92 -9.06
N VAL A 418 0.49 20.82 -8.96
CA VAL A 418 -0.47 21.75 -9.55
C VAL A 418 -1.32 22.33 -8.44
N ASN A 419 -1.31 23.64 -8.25
CA ASN A 419 -2.18 24.30 -7.29
C ASN A 419 -3.64 24.35 -7.79
N ALA A 420 -4.57 24.73 -6.91
CA ALA A 420 -5.98 24.91 -7.25
C ALA A 420 -6.24 25.95 -8.37
N ASP A 421 -5.31 26.88 -8.61
CA ASP A 421 -5.38 27.86 -9.70
C ASP A 421 -4.81 27.34 -11.04
N GLY A 422 -4.33 26.09 -11.08
CA GLY A 422 -3.73 25.47 -12.24
C GLY A 422 -2.25 25.77 -12.45
N SER A 423 -1.62 26.58 -11.59
CA SER A 423 -0.18 26.84 -11.66
C SER A 423 0.61 25.56 -11.37
N GLN A 424 1.59 25.28 -12.23
CA GLN A 424 2.51 24.15 -12.08
C GLN A 424 3.79 24.60 -11.38
N HIS A 425 4.22 23.82 -10.40
CA HIS A 425 5.45 24.02 -9.66
C HIS A 425 6.31 22.79 -9.78
N GLN A 426 7.59 22.98 -10.09
CA GLN A 426 8.55 21.88 -10.15
C GLN A 426 8.65 21.18 -8.81
N TRP A 427 8.77 19.85 -8.87
CA TRP A 427 9.02 19.01 -7.71
C TRP A 427 10.00 17.92 -8.09
N CYS A 428 11.12 17.84 -7.38
CA CYS A 428 12.02 16.72 -7.49
C CYS A 428 12.49 16.25 -6.13
N SER A 429 12.83 14.97 -6.06
CA SER A 429 13.26 14.30 -4.84
C SER A 429 14.40 13.33 -5.12
N TRP A 430 15.24 13.09 -4.13
CA TRP A 430 16.38 12.18 -4.22
C TRP A 430 16.63 11.50 -2.87
N ARG A 431 17.25 10.32 -2.91
CA ARG A 431 17.67 9.62 -1.68
C ARG A 431 18.85 10.33 -1.03
N SER A 432 18.99 10.13 0.28
CA SER A 432 20.06 10.80 1.03
C SER A 432 21.45 10.47 0.49
N GLY A 433 22.30 11.48 0.41
CA GLY A 433 23.65 11.38 -0.15
C GLY A 433 23.72 11.44 -1.68
N LEU A 434 22.58 11.51 -2.37
CA LEU A 434 22.54 11.80 -3.80
C LEU A 434 22.35 13.29 -4.06
N SER A 435 22.57 13.71 -5.31
CA SER A 435 22.26 15.06 -5.74
C SER A 435 20.84 15.16 -6.28
N GLN A 436 20.32 16.38 -6.33
CA GLN A 436 19.10 16.71 -7.07
C GLN A 436 19.16 16.21 -8.53
N PRO A 437 18.09 15.60 -9.07
CA PRO A 437 18.05 15.24 -10.48
C PRO A 437 18.01 16.47 -11.38
N THR A 438 18.63 16.35 -12.56
CA THR A 438 18.64 17.40 -13.59
C THR A 438 18.09 16.83 -14.90
N PRO A 439 16.98 17.35 -15.44
CA PRO A 439 16.17 18.44 -14.90
C PRO A 439 15.37 18.03 -13.64
N CYS A 440 15.00 19.02 -12.81
CA CYS A 440 14.06 18.80 -11.69
C CYS A 440 12.62 18.65 -12.20
N PHE A 441 12.30 19.35 -13.29
CA PHE A 441 11.01 19.30 -13.95
C PHE A 441 11.01 18.13 -14.95
N GLY A 442 10.15 17.13 -14.72
CA GLY A 442 9.87 16.07 -15.70
C GLY A 442 8.71 16.45 -16.60
N GLU A 443 8.77 16.06 -17.89
CA GLU A 443 7.67 16.21 -18.86
C GLU A 443 6.44 15.32 -18.55
#